data_AF-A0A562VEE9-F1
#
_entry.id   AF-A0A562VEE9-F1
#
_cell.length_a   1.000
_cell.length_b   1.000
_cell.length_c   1.000
_cell.angle_alpha   90.00
_cell.angle_beta   90.00
_cell.angle_gamma   90.00
#
_symmetry.space_group_name_H-M   'P 1'
#
loop_
_entity.id
_entity.type
_entity.pdbx_description
1 polymer ?
#
loop_
_entity_poly.entity_id
_entity_poly.type
_entity_poly.pdbx_seq_one_letter_code
_entity_poly.pdbx_strand_id
1 'polypeptide(L)'
;MFLESDFDRISDDATPAQISTHLESLGRGEHAIAILGTAPQEYIQTCFLPQSDAFSLEFRDGDCHRHYTFTTTSRALLDDAFLSYHAGDNRWKTMVEWRRDPHYETVQAPEGVTAPVGDLTLLVFTAETDLSSRVYRRQLAEIVALTTGRLRVEVVDVAESPGRAAEWGVTGEHLPIQLVIDGGVLRRVLCGVRSRKAMLRELAEHLDRPS
;
A
#
# COMPACT_ATOMS: atom_id res chain seq x y z
N MET A 1 -14.85 -12.58 -8.52
CA MET A 1 -13.69 -12.38 -7.61
C MET A 1 -13.72 -13.55 -6.65
N PHE A 2 -12.60 -14.24 -6.49
CA PHE A 2 -12.56 -15.48 -5.73
C PHE A 2 -12.17 -15.25 -4.27
N LEU A 3 -12.59 -16.15 -3.38
CA LEU A 3 -12.19 -16.22 -1.97
C LEU A 3 -11.59 -17.61 -1.68
N GLU A 4 -10.46 -17.63 -0.98
CA GLU A 4 -9.78 -18.85 -0.50
C GLU A 4 -9.54 -18.79 1.01
N SER A 5 -9.54 -19.96 1.64
CA SER A 5 -9.03 -20.18 2.99
C SER A 5 -7.91 -21.17 2.92
N ASP A 6 -6.74 -20.84 3.48
CA ASP A 6 -5.63 -21.79 3.58
C ASP A 6 -5.31 -22.49 2.23
N PHE A 7 -5.44 -21.72 1.13
CA PHE A 7 -5.26 -22.14 -0.27
C PHE A 7 -6.36 -23.04 -0.88
N ASP A 8 -7.44 -23.30 -0.14
CA ASP A 8 -8.64 -23.97 -0.64
C ASP A 8 -9.70 -22.95 -1.10
N ARG A 9 -10.26 -23.16 -2.29
CA ARG A 9 -11.31 -22.31 -2.88
C ARG A 9 -12.60 -22.41 -2.04
N ILE A 10 -13.02 -21.29 -1.45
CA ILE A 10 -14.31 -21.15 -0.74
C ILE A 10 -15.40 -20.72 -1.72
N SER A 11 -15.11 -19.74 -2.59
CA SER A 11 -16.06 -19.19 -3.55
C SER A 11 -15.34 -18.64 -4.78
N ASP A 12 -15.91 -18.85 -5.96
CA ASP A 12 -15.46 -18.19 -7.21
C ASP A 12 -16.10 -16.80 -7.41
N ASP A 13 -17.19 -16.53 -6.68
CA ASP A 13 -17.90 -15.26 -6.66
C ASP A 13 -18.19 -14.85 -5.21
N ALA A 14 -17.16 -14.31 -4.56
CA ALA A 14 -17.22 -13.93 -3.16
C ALA A 14 -18.20 -12.76 -2.94
N THR A 15 -19.08 -12.90 -1.96
CA THR A 15 -19.95 -11.82 -1.49
C THR A 15 -19.36 -11.10 -0.26
N PRO A 16 -19.72 -9.84 0.00
CA PRO A 16 -19.30 -9.12 1.20
C PRO A 16 -19.54 -9.91 2.50
N ALA A 17 -20.71 -10.55 2.62
CA ALA A 17 -21.05 -11.34 3.80
C ALA A 17 -20.15 -12.56 4.00
N GLN A 18 -19.76 -13.25 2.91
CA GLN A 18 -18.82 -14.37 2.98
C GLN A 18 -17.42 -13.90 3.39
N ILE A 19 -16.98 -12.76 2.87
CA ILE A 19 -15.69 -12.14 3.20
C ILE A 19 -15.63 -11.84 4.70
N SER A 20 -16.58 -11.05 5.22
CA SER A 20 -16.60 -10.67 6.63
C SER A 20 -16.71 -11.88 7.57
N THR A 21 -17.60 -12.83 7.23
CA THR A 21 -17.75 -14.08 8.00
C THR A 21 -16.44 -14.86 8.06
N HIS A 22 -15.71 -14.94 6.94
CA HIS A 22 -14.43 -15.64 6.89
C HIS A 22 -13.36 -14.93 7.72
N LEU A 23 -13.23 -13.61 7.57
CA LEU A 23 -12.27 -12.81 8.34
C LEU A 23 -12.51 -12.87 9.85
N GLU A 24 -13.77 -12.96 10.28
CA GLU A 24 -14.13 -13.16 11.70
C GLU A 24 -13.65 -14.52 12.25
N SER A 25 -13.58 -15.54 11.40
CA SER A 25 -13.17 -16.90 11.78
C SER A 25 -11.66 -17.04 11.97
N LEU A 26 -10.85 -16.18 11.34
CA LEU A 26 -9.40 -16.28 11.35
C LEU A 26 -8.83 -16.27 12.78
N GLY A 27 -7.94 -17.21 13.08
CA GLY A 27 -7.30 -17.34 14.39
C GLY A 27 -8.20 -17.87 15.52
N ARG A 28 -9.43 -18.30 15.21
CA ARG A 28 -10.38 -18.89 16.18
C ARG A 28 -10.61 -20.39 15.97
N GLY A 29 -9.91 -20.99 15.01
CA GLY A 29 -10.09 -22.38 14.63
C GLY A 29 -9.00 -22.83 13.66
N GLU A 30 -9.39 -23.59 12.63
CA GLU A 30 -8.47 -24.18 11.66
C GLU A 30 -7.97 -23.18 10.61
N HIS A 31 -8.67 -22.04 10.45
CA HIS A 31 -8.34 -21.05 9.42
C HIS A 31 -7.31 -20.03 9.89
N ALA A 32 -6.19 -19.96 9.17
CA ALA A 32 -5.13 -19.00 9.40
C ALA A 32 -5.04 -17.96 8.28
N ILE A 33 -5.47 -18.30 7.06
CA ILE A 33 -5.27 -17.48 5.86
C ILE A 33 -6.60 -17.17 5.19
N ALA A 34 -6.75 -15.93 4.70
CA ALA A 34 -7.82 -15.54 3.78
C ALA A 34 -7.22 -14.84 2.57
N ILE A 35 -7.60 -15.26 1.36
CA ILE A 35 -7.14 -14.67 0.09
C ILE A 35 -8.35 -14.26 -0.73
N LEU A 36 -8.43 -12.98 -1.12
CA LEU A 36 -9.44 -12.44 -2.00
C LEU A 36 -8.75 -11.94 -3.28
N GLY A 37 -9.08 -12.52 -4.43
CA GLY A 37 -8.34 -12.26 -5.66
C GLY A 37 -9.15 -12.26 -6.95
N THR A 38 -8.56 -11.68 -7.98
CA THR A 38 -9.08 -11.61 -9.35
C THR A 38 -8.23 -12.46 -10.30
N ALA A 39 -6.94 -12.64 -9.97
CA ALA A 39 -5.99 -13.47 -10.70
C ALA A 39 -4.88 -13.99 -9.76
N PRO A 40 -4.04 -14.96 -10.18
CA PRO A 40 -2.98 -15.53 -9.33
C PRO A 40 -1.94 -14.55 -8.78
N GLN A 41 -1.76 -13.39 -9.40
CA GLN A 41 -0.84 -12.33 -8.96
C GLN A 41 -1.57 -11.03 -8.64
N GLU A 42 -2.90 -11.07 -8.52
CA GLU A 42 -3.74 -9.89 -8.26
C GLU A 42 -4.74 -10.24 -7.16
N TYR A 43 -4.33 -9.95 -5.92
CA TYR A 43 -5.06 -10.32 -4.72
C TYR A 43 -4.74 -9.42 -3.53
N ILE A 44 -5.63 -9.41 -2.53
CA ILE A 44 -5.35 -9.05 -1.15
C ILE A 44 -5.47 -10.31 -0.28
N GLN A 45 -4.54 -10.51 0.65
CA GLN A 45 -4.61 -11.61 1.59
C GLN A 45 -4.25 -11.18 3.00
N THR A 46 -4.67 -11.98 3.97
CA THR A 46 -4.26 -11.85 5.36
C THR A 46 -3.92 -13.20 5.95
N CYS A 47 -2.95 -13.23 6.86
CA CYS A 47 -2.58 -14.39 7.65
C CYS A 47 -2.57 -14.02 9.13
N PHE A 48 -3.24 -14.81 9.98
CA PHE A 48 -3.18 -14.67 11.43
C PHE A 48 -1.83 -15.14 11.95
N LEU A 49 -1.24 -14.36 12.85
CA LEU A 49 0.06 -14.56 13.48
C LEU A 49 -0.16 -14.85 14.98
N PRO A 50 -0.21 -16.14 15.39
CA PRO A 50 -0.57 -16.51 16.76
C PRO A 50 0.40 -15.98 17.83
N GLN A 51 1.69 -15.85 17.49
CA GLN A 51 2.73 -15.44 18.44
C GLN A 51 2.57 -13.99 18.90
N SER A 52 1.95 -13.16 18.07
CA SER A 52 1.76 -11.73 18.32
C SER A 52 0.29 -11.33 18.41
N ASP A 53 -0.64 -12.29 18.30
CA ASP A 53 -2.08 -12.04 18.18
C ASP A 53 -2.38 -10.93 17.15
N ALA A 54 -1.76 -11.05 15.98
CA ALA A 54 -1.78 -10.03 14.94
C ALA A 54 -2.11 -10.66 13.58
N PHE A 55 -2.20 -9.82 12.56
CA PHE A 55 -2.45 -10.22 11.19
C PHE A 55 -1.41 -9.59 10.28
N SER A 56 -0.82 -10.41 9.41
CA SER A 56 -0.07 -9.93 8.26
C SER A 56 -1.05 -9.72 7.13
N LEU A 57 -1.33 -8.47 6.78
CA LEU A 57 -2.10 -8.08 5.62
C LEU A 57 -1.12 -7.80 4.46
N GLU A 58 -1.42 -8.31 3.27
CA GLU A 58 -0.57 -8.13 2.10
C GLU A 58 -1.38 -8.12 0.81
N PHE A 59 -0.81 -7.57 -0.26
CA PHE A 59 -1.44 -7.60 -1.57
C PHE A 59 -0.41 -7.72 -2.70
N ARG A 60 -0.89 -8.22 -3.84
CA ARG A 60 -0.15 -8.22 -5.11
C ARG A 60 -0.94 -7.50 -6.20
N ASP A 61 -0.21 -6.74 -7.01
CA ASP A 61 -0.77 -5.91 -8.08
C ASP A 61 -0.25 -6.36 -9.46
N GLY A 62 -0.57 -7.61 -9.83
CA GLY A 62 -0.32 -8.21 -11.15
C GLY A 62 1.04 -8.88 -11.33
N ASP A 63 2.07 -8.52 -10.56
CA ASP A 63 3.41 -9.11 -10.66
C ASP A 63 4.11 -9.29 -9.29
N CYS A 64 5.16 -10.12 -9.26
CA CYS A 64 5.90 -10.43 -8.03
C CYS A 64 6.77 -9.27 -7.51
N HIS A 65 7.07 -8.27 -8.35
CA HIS A 65 7.77 -7.05 -7.95
C HIS A 65 6.84 -6.03 -7.29
N ARG A 66 5.53 -6.28 -7.31
CA ARG A 66 4.48 -5.44 -6.70
C ARG A 66 3.77 -6.20 -5.58
N HIS A 67 4.56 -6.71 -4.64
CA HIS A 67 4.08 -7.32 -3.40
C HIS A 67 4.30 -6.36 -2.24
N TYR A 68 3.26 -6.15 -1.44
CA TYR A 68 3.26 -5.20 -0.33
C TYR A 68 2.68 -5.84 0.92
N THR A 69 3.16 -5.41 2.08
CA THR A 69 2.79 -5.95 3.38
C THR A 69 2.56 -4.85 4.41
N PHE A 70 1.72 -5.17 5.40
CA PHE A 70 1.40 -4.37 6.57
C PHE A 70 0.98 -5.31 7.71
N THR A 71 1.33 -5.00 8.96
CA THR A 71 0.88 -5.78 10.12
C THR A 71 -0.11 -4.98 10.96
N THR A 72 -1.20 -5.63 11.38
CA THR A 72 -2.25 -5.01 12.20
C THR A 72 -2.79 -5.98 13.25
N THR A 73 -3.35 -5.46 14.33
CA THR A 73 -4.19 -6.23 15.27
C THR A 73 -5.68 -5.93 15.09
N SER A 74 -6.02 -4.98 14.21
CA SER A 74 -7.39 -4.52 14.00
C SER A 74 -8.12 -5.40 12.97
N ARG A 75 -9.12 -6.15 13.42
CA ARG A 75 -10.03 -6.89 12.53
C ARG A 75 -10.91 -5.98 11.69
N ALA A 76 -11.36 -4.86 12.25
CA ALA A 76 -12.16 -3.88 11.51
C ALA A 76 -11.38 -3.34 10.30
N LEU A 77 -10.08 -3.10 10.47
CA LEU A 77 -9.21 -2.68 9.36
C LEU A 77 -9.07 -3.76 8.28
N LEU A 78 -9.00 -5.04 8.66
CA LEU A 78 -8.97 -6.13 7.69
C LEU A 78 -10.27 -6.20 6.89
N ASP A 79 -11.40 -6.13 7.58
CA ASP A 79 -12.73 -6.14 6.95
C ASP A 79 -12.87 -4.97 5.97
N ASP A 80 -12.55 -3.75 6.42
CA ASP A 80 -12.58 -2.55 5.57
C ASP A 80 -11.65 -2.69 4.35
N ALA A 81 -10.44 -3.24 4.52
CA ALA A 81 -9.49 -3.42 3.42
C ALA A 81 -9.99 -4.44 2.38
N PHE A 82 -10.51 -5.58 2.84
CA PHE A 82 -11.04 -6.61 1.94
C PHE A 82 -12.32 -6.16 1.24
N LEU A 83 -13.21 -5.46 1.94
CA LEU A 83 -14.44 -4.92 1.34
C LEU A 83 -14.14 -3.80 0.35
N SER A 84 -13.16 -2.95 0.65
CA SER A 84 -12.65 -1.94 -0.29
C SER A 84 -12.04 -2.60 -1.54
N TYR A 85 -11.27 -3.68 -1.37
CA TYR A 85 -10.74 -4.46 -2.50
C TYR A 85 -11.86 -5.06 -3.34
N HIS A 86 -12.85 -5.68 -2.68
CA HIS A 86 -14.03 -6.26 -3.32
C HIS A 86 -14.82 -5.24 -4.14
N ALA A 87 -15.02 -4.05 -3.60
CA ALA A 87 -15.74 -2.97 -4.25
C ALA A 87 -14.98 -2.33 -5.42
N GLY A 88 -13.66 -2.55 -5.53
CA GLY A 88 -12.80 -1.97 -6.56
C GLY A 88 -12.56 -0.46 -6.39
N ASP A 89 -12.74 0.08 -5.18
CA ASP A 89 -12.63 1.53 -4.91
C ASP A 89 -11.20 2.00 -4.56
N ASN A 90 -10.24 1.06 -4.51
CA ASN A 90 -8.83 1.26 -4.21
C ASN A 90 -8.51 1.89 -2.84
N ARG A 91 -9.47 2.17 -1.95
CA ARG A 91 -9.19 2.80 -0.64
C ARG A 91 -8.19 1.98 0.19
N TRP A 92 -8.25 0.67 0.04
CA TRP A 92 -7.31 -0.28 0.62
C TRP A 92 -5.85 0.02 0.30
N LYS A 93 -5.53 0.62 -0.86
CA LYS A 93 -4.16 0.99 -1.25
C LYS A 93 -3.57 2.12 -0.41
N THR A 94 -4.40 2.92 0.26
CA THR A 94 -3.91 4.10 1.01
C THR A 94 -4.43 4.19 2.44
N MET A 95 -5.23 3.24 2.91
CA MET A 95 -5.73 3.26 4.29
C MET A 95 -4.68 2.84 5.34
N VAL A 96 -3.56 2.26 4.91
CA VAL A 96 -2.43 1.85 5.76
C VAL A 96 -1.10 2.21 5.12
N GLU A 97 -0.04 2.20 5.94
CA GLU A 97 1.33 2.46 5.49
C GLU A 97 1.95 1.19 4.89
N TRP A 98 1.52 0.82 3.68
CA TRP A 98 2.05 -0.31 2.95
C TRP A 98 3.56 -0.18 2.72
N ARG A 99 4.27 -1.29 2.91
CA ARG A 99 5.67 -1.42 2.52
C ARG A 99 5.82 -2.52 1.49
N ARG A 100 6.56 -2.24 0.41
CA ARG A 100 6.92 -3.26 -0.56
C ARG A 100 7.80 -4.35 0.08
N ASP A 101 7.45 -5.60 -0.16
CA ASP A 101 8.22 -6.78 0.24
C ASP A 101 9.04 -7.31 -0.95
N PRO A 102 10.39 -7.21 -0.93
CA PRO A 102 11.23 -7.69 -2.01
C PRO A 102 11.51 -9.21 -1.96
N HIS A 103 11.04 -9.92 -0.92
CA HIS A 103 11.42 -11.32 -0.69
C HIS A 103 11.21 -12.22 -1.92
N TYR A 104 10.11 -12.01 -2.64
CA TYR A 104 9.70 -12.86 -3.75
C TYR A 104 10.40 -12.56 -5.09
N GLU A 105 11.16 -11.47 -5.19
CA GLU A 105 11.92 -11.14 -6.39
C GLU A 105 13.09 -12.09 -6.58
N THR A 106 13.76 -12.47 -5.49
CA THR A 106 14.94 -13.35 -5.53
C THR A 106 14.61 -14.80 -5.86
N VAL A 107 13.36 -15.22 -5.61
CA VAL A 107 12.89 -16.59 -5.82
C VAL A 107 12.39 -16.80 -7.25
N GLN A 108 11.95 -15.74 -7.94
CA GLN A 108 11.31 -15.82 -9.26
C GLN A 108 12.03 -15.06 -10.38
N ALA A 109 13.04 -14.24 -10.08
CA ALA A 109 13.81 -13.59 -11.14
C ALA A 109 14.70 -14.61 -11.87
N PRO A 110 14.54 -14.80 -13.20
CA PRO A 110 15.61 -15.39 -13.99
C PRO A 110 16.86 -14.49 -13.85
N GLU A 111 18.05 -15.10 -13.82
CA GLU A 111 19.32 -14.38 -13.76
C GLU A 111 19.33 -13.21 -14.78
N GLY A 112 19.44 -11.97 -14.28
CA GLY A 112 19.61 -10.78 -15.13
C GLY A 112 18.45 -9.78 -15.19
N VAL A 113 17.31 -10.00 -14.50
CA VAL A 113 16.28 -8.95 -14.36
C VAL A 113 16.68 -7.99 -13.24
N THR A 114 17.38 -6.91 -13.60
CA THR A 114 17.57 -5.77 -12.71
C THR A 114 16.26 -4.99 -12.60
N ALA A 115 15.81 -4.67 -11.38
CA ALA A 115 14.70 -3.75 -11.19
C ALA A 115 14.97 -2.45 -11.98
N PRO A 116 13.96 -1.89 -12.67
CA PRO A 116 14.16 -0.67 -13.43
C PRO A 116 14.72 0.42 -12.52
N VAL A 117 15.90 0.94 -12.86
CA VAL A 117 16.39 2.20 -12.32
C VAL A 117 15.52 3.26 -12.96
N GLY A 118 14.79 4.02 -12.15
CA GLY A 118 13.96 5.09 -12.68
C GLY A 118 13.78 6.23 -11.70
N ASP A 119 13.15 7.29 -12.18
CA ASP A 119 13.01 8.54 -11.44
C ASP A 119 12.22 8.35 -10.14
N LEU A 120 12.89 8.56 -9.01
CA LEU A 120 12.26 8.54 -7.70
C LEU A 120 11.26 9.70 -7.60
N THR A 121 9.99 9.36 -7.38
CA THR A 121 8.88 10.29 -7.26
C THR A 121 8.21 10.15 -5.90
N LEU A 122 8.01 11.26 -5.22
CA LEU A 122 7.14 11.37 -4.06
C LEU A 122 5.83 12.06 -4.49
N LEU A 123 4.77 11.28 -4.64
CA LEU A 123 3.43 11.79 -4.93
C LEU A 123 2.71 12.07 -3.60
N VAL A 124 2.27 13.29 -3.37
CA VAL A 124 1.68 13.72 -2.10
C VAL A 124 0.27 14.24 -2.32
N PHE A 125 -0.71 13.51 -1.78
CA PHE A 125 -2.09 13.96 -1.74
C PHE A 125 -2.32 14.87 -0.54
N THR A 126 -3.00 15.99 -0.79
CA THR A 126 -3.23 17.06 0.19
C THR A 126 -4.60 17.69 -0.01
N ALA A 127 -5.02 18.51 0.94
CA ALA A 127 -6.16 19.39 0.80
C ALA A 127 -5.84 20.75 1.42
N GLU A 128 -6.21 21.85 0.75
CA GLU A 128 -6.07 23.20 1.30
C GLU A 128 -6.87 23.43 2.60
N THR A 129 -7.97 22.71 2.78
CA THR A 129 -8.78 22.79 4.00
C THR A 129 -8.14 22.08 5.20
N ASP A 130 -7.13 21.23 4.97
CA ASP A 130 -6.44 20.48 6.00
C ASP A 130 -5.17 21.21 6.48
N LEU A 131 -5.10 21.49 7.78
CA LEU A 131 -3.98 22.21 8.38
C LEU A 131 -2.67 21.44 8.24
N SER A 132 -2.73 20.11 8.40
CA SER A 132 -1.58 19.21 8.30
C SER A 132 -0.94 19.28 6.91
N SER A 133 -1.77 19.22 5.87
CA SER A 133 -1.39 19.38 4.46
C SER A 133 -0.70 20.72 4.20
N ARG A 134 -1.27 21.83 4.69
CA ARG A 134 -0.68 23.17 4.50
C ARG A 134 0.69 23.30 5.15
N VAL A 135 0.87 22.76 6.35
CA VAL A 135 2.18 22.73 7.04
C VAL A 135 3.16 21.86 6.26
N TYR A 136 2.71 20.70 5.80
CA TYR A 136 3.57 19.73 5.13
C TYR A 136 4.07 20.23 3.75
N ARG A 137 3.25 20.95 2.98
CA ARG A 137 3.65 21.57 1.70
C ARG A 137 4.92 22.43 1.83
N ARG A 138 5.10 23.15 2.95
CA ARG A 138 6.32 23.93 3.20
C ARG A 138 7.56 23.05 3.40
N GLN A 139 7.40 21.93 4.10
CA GLN A 139 8.48 20.98 4.37
C GLN A 139 8.92 20.24 3.10
N LEU A 140 7.99 19.99 2.16
CA LEU A 140 8.31 19.36 0.88
C LEU A 140 9.33 20.16 0.06
N ALA A 141 9.23 21.49 0.05
CA ALA A 141 10.19 22.35 -0.65
C ALA A 141 11.62 22.18 -0.11
N GLU A 142 11.78 22.01 1.21
CA GLU A 142 13.08 21.76 1.82
C GLU A 142 13.63 20.37 1.45
N ILE A 143 12.76 19.36 1.38
CA ILE A 143 13.14 18.00 0.98
C ILE A 143 13.63 17.98 -0.48
N VAL A 144 12.93 18.68 -1.38
CA VAL A 144 13.37 18.84 -2.79
C VAL A 144 14.74 19.51 -2.86
N ALA A 145 14.97 20.58 -2.10
CA ALA A 145 16.26 21.28 -2.10
C ALA A 145 17.41 20.38 -1.65
N LEU A 146 17.18 19.51 -0.65
CA LEU A 146 18.20 18.61 -0.11
C LEU A 146 18.50 17.38 -0.97
N THR A 147 17.59 17.01 -1.88
CA THR A 147 17.74 15.82 -2.73
C THR A 147 18.44 16.12 -4.06
N THR A 148 18.74 17.39 -4.34
CA THR A 148 19.58 17.84 -5.47
C THR A 148 19.10 17.31 -6.83
N GLY A 149 17.78 17.28 -7.03
CA GLY A 149 17.17 16.80 -8.28
C GLY A 149 17.02 15.28 -8.40
N ARG A 150 17.50 14.49 -7.41
CA ARG A 150 17.29 13.03 -7.37
C ARG A 150 15.88 12.62 -6.97
N LEU A 151 15.05 13.56 -6.51
CA LEU A 151 13.66 13.33 -6.12
C LEU A 151 12.75 14.30 -6.86
N ARG A 152 11.79 13.75 -7.59
CA ARG A 152 10.63 14.50 -8.08
C ARG A 152 9.57 14.50 -6.99
N VAL A 153 9.03 15.68 -6.64
CA VAL A 153 7.89 15.78 -5.72
C VAL A 153 6.71 16.31 -6.51
N GLU A 154 5.60 15.58 -6.48
CA GLU A 154 4.32 16.01 -7.03
C GLU A 154 3.31 16.19 -5.91
N VAL A 155 2.69 17.35 -5.84
CA VAL A 155 1.61 17.63 -4.89
C VAL A 155 0.29 17.61 -5.64
N VAL A 156 -0.64 16.78 -5.19
CA VAL A 156 -1.99 16.66 -5.72
C VAL A 156 -2.96 17.19 -4.68
N ASP A 157 -3.73 18.20 -5.04
CA ASP A 157 -4.88 18.60 -4.24
C ASP A 157 -6.07 17.69 -4.58
N VAL A 158 -6.63 17.02 -3.57
CA VAL A 158 -7.69 16.03 -3.74
C VAL A 158 -8.97 16.67 -4.29
N ALA A 159 -9.27 17.92 -3.91
CA ALA A 159 -10.47 18.61 -4.39
C ALA A 159 -10.32 19.08 -5.84
N GLU A 160 -9.11 19.47 -6.26
CA GLU A 160 -8.83 19.93 -7.61
C GLU A 160 -8.60 18.76 -8.60
N SER A 161 -8.17 17.59 -8.12
CA SER A 161 -7.83 16.43 -8.94
C SER A 161 -8.46 15.12 -8.43
N PRO A 162 -9.81 15.04 -8.30
CA PRO A 162 -10.49 13.90 -7.70
C PRO A 162 -10.27 12.59 -8.46
N GLY A 163 -10.12 12.62 -9.80
CA GLY A 163 -9.83 11.43 -10.59
C GLY A 163 -8.46 10.81 -10.26
N ARG A 164 -7.42 11.64 -10.09
CA ARG A 164 -6.09 11.17 -9.67
C ARG A 164 -6.11 10.65 -8.23
N ALA A 165 -6.91 11.26 -7.35
CA ALA A 165 -7.07 10.79 -5.98
C ALA A 165 -7.78 9.42 -5.94
N ALA A 166 -8.86 9.26 -6.72
CA ALA A 166 -9.64 8.03 -6.81
C ALA A 166 -8.85 6.84 -7.37
N GLU A 167 -7.94 7.06 -8.34
CA GLU A 167 -7.03 6.02 -8.85
C GLU A 167 -6.23 5.34 -7.72
N TRP A 168 -5.89 6.11 -6.68
CA TRP A 168 -5.15 5.65 -5.52
C TRP A 168 -6.03 5.41 -4.29
N GLY A 169 -7.36 5.53 -4.40
CA GLY A 169 -8.28 5.34 -3.27
C GLY A 169 -8.24 6.44 -2.22
N VAL A 170 -7.70 7.62 -2.55
CA VAL A 170 -7.60 8.74 -1.61
C VAL A 170 -8.92 9.52 -1.58
N THR A 171 -9.62 9.47 -0.43
CA THR A 171 -10.95 10.08 -0.24
C THR A 171 -10.91 11.46 0.42
N GLY A 172 -9.73 11.93 0.83
CA GLY A 172 -9.55 13.17 1.59
C GLY A 172 -9.54 12.99 3.11
N GLU A 173 -9.83 11.79 3.59
CA GLU A 173 -9.60 11.40 4.99
C GLU A 173 -8.09 11.14 5.21
N HIS A 174 -7.62 11.41 6.44
CA HIS A 174 -6.24 11.12 6.86
C HIS A 174 -5.12 11.77 6.02
N LEU A 175 -5.42 12.89 5.36
CA LEU A 175 -4.42 13.68 4.65
C LEU A 175 -3.37 14.30 5.60
N PRO A 176 -2.14 14.57 5.11
CA PRO A 176 -1.65 14.22 3.78
C PRO A 176 -1.28 12.72 3.67
N ILE A 177 -1.36 12.18 2.45
CA ILE A 177 -0.89 10.82 2.12
C ILE A 177 0.26 10.94 1.13
N GLN A 178 1.33 10.18 1.32
CA GLN A 178 2.49 10.18 0.43
C GLN A 178 2.72 8.79 -0.16
N LEU A 179 2.96 8.74 -1.47
CA LEU A 179 3.36 7.55 -2.19
C LEU A 179 4.81 7.72 -2.64
N VAL A 180 5.68 6.81 -2.23
CA VAL A 180 7.05 6.72 -2.73
C VAL A 180 7.05 5.78 -3.92
N ILE A 181 7.34 6.29 -5.11
CA ILE A 181 7.33 5.56 -6.37
C ILE A 181 8.74 5.61 -6.97
N ASP A 182 9.27 4.46 -7.37
CA ASP A 182 10.63 4.33 -7.89
C ASP A 182 10.60 3.41 -9.11
N GLY A 183 11.02 3.92 -10.27
CA GLY A 183 10.90 3.20 -11.55
C GLY A 183 9.46 2.87 -11.93
N GLY A 184 8.49 3.71 -11.54
CA GLY A 184 7.07 3.47 -11.76
C GLY A 184 6.44 2.42 -10.83
N VAL A 185 7.20 1.86 -9.88
CA VAL A 185 6.72 0.88 -8.91
C VAL A 185 6.51 1.57 -7.57
N LEU A 186 5.32 1.39 -6.97
CA LEU A 186 5.07 1.83 -5.60
C LEU A 186 6.06 1.12 -4.66
N ARG A 187 6.66 1.86 -3.74
CA ARG A 187 7.60 1.34 -2.74
C ARG A 187 7.00 1.41 -1.35
N ARG A 188 6.38 2.53 -1.04
CA ARG A 188 5.81 2.82 0.28
C ARG A 188 4.59 3.72 0.16
N VAL A 189 3.64 3.49 1.05
CA VAL A 189 2.58 4.42 1.38
C VAL A 189 2.87 4.96 2.77
N LEU A 190 2.79 6.27 2.94
CA LEU A 190 3.03 6.97 4.20
C LEU A 190 1.83 7.87 4.49
N CYS A 191 1.38 7.90 5.74
CA CYS A 191 0.19 8.61 6.18
C CYS A 191 0.55 9.70 7.19
N GLY A 192 -0.10 10.86 7.04
CA GLY A 192 0.07 12.02 7.91
C GLY A 192 1.36 12.82 7.65
N VAL A 193 1.64 13.78 8.54
CA VAL A 193 2.81 14.67 8.41
C VAL A 193 4.07 13.98 8.90
N ARG A 194 5.15 14.07 8.11
CA ARG A 194 6.47 13.57 8.47
C ARG A 194 7.45 14.72 8.62
N SER A 195 8.26 14.70 9.69
CA SER A 195 9.39 15.63 9.78
C SER A 195 10.34 15.39 8.60
N ARG A 196 11.05 16.45 8.19
CA ARG A 196 12.09 16.37 7.14
C ARG A 196 13.07 15.21 7.36
N LYS A 197 13.57 15.05 8.59
CA LYS A 197 14.50 13.97 8.95
C LYS A 197 13.87 12.58 8.81
N ALA A 198 12.61 12.43 9.18
CA ALA A 198 11.89 11.17 9.03
C ALA A 198 11.68 10.85 7.54
N MET A 199 11.22 11.81 6.74
CA MET A 199 11.00 11.58 5.31
C MET A 199 12.29 11.22 4.57
N LEU A 200 13.40 11.92 4.84
CA LEU A 200 14.70 11.57 4.25
C LEU A 200 15.17 10.16 4.63
N ARG A 201 14.83 9.68 5.83
CA ARG A 201 15.13 8.30 6.23
C ARG A 201 14.31 7.29 5.42
N GLU A 202 13.03 7.56 5.19
CA GLU A 202 12.18 6.71 4.35
C GLU A 202 12.66 6.65 2.90
N LEU A 203 13.25 7.74 2.40
CA LEU A 203 13.75 7.85 1.02
C LEU A 203 15.19 7.34 0.83
N ALA A 204 15.95 7.16 1.91
CA ALA A 204 17.40 6.88 1.84
C ALA A 204 17.73 5.64 1.00
N GLU A 205 16.99 4.54 1.19
CA GLU A 205 17.16 3.27 0.46
C GLU A 205 17.01 3.42 -1.07
N HIS A 206 16.32 4.48 -1.52
CA HIS A 206 16.07 4.75 -2.94
C HIS A 206 16.97 5.83 -3.50
N LEU A 207 17.33 6.84 -2.69
CA LEU A 207 18.19 7.95 -3.11
C LEU A 207 19.65 7.50 -3.37
N ASP A 208 20.11 6.46 -2.69
CA ASP A 208 21.50 5.99 -2.76
C ASP A 208 21.76 4.98 -3.89
N ARG A 209 20.75 4.67 -4.72
CA ARG A 209 20.92 3.83 -5.90
C ARG A 209 21.65 4.60 -7.01
N PRO A 210 22.71 4.04 -7.62
CA PRO A 210 23.36 4.68 -8.75
C PRO A 210 22.38 4.78 -9.93
N SER A 211 22.29 5.98 -10.50
CA SER A 211 21.56 6.30 -11.74
C SER A 211 22.22 5.69 -12.97
#